data_AF-A0A9D8G744-F1
#
_entry.id   AF-A0A9D8G744-F1
#
_cell.length_a   1.000
_cell.length_b   1.000
_cell.length_c   1.000
_cell.angle_alpha   90.00
_cell.angle_beta   90.00
_cell.angle_gamma   90.00
#
_symmetry.space_group_name_H-M   'P 1'
#
loop_
_entity.id
_entity.type
_entity.pdbx_description
1 polymer ?
#
loop_
_entity_poly.entity_id
_entity_poly.type
_entity_poly.pdbx_seq_one_letter_code
_entity_poly.pdbx_strand_id
1 'polypeptide(L)'
;MIHSLQNFSFRASFAAYTFFAATKAFAQDLFGEVPAIEGIDATDEDSARSAILDILFLVLRFMALVAVIIIVIAGIRLVISQGEETEKDKAKKAIFYAIIGLVIILLAQAIVSIVAGLPDQ
;
A
#
# COMPACT_ATOMS: atom_id res chain seq x y z
N MET A 1 -12.54 -25.17 35.94
CA MET A 1 -13.02 -24.14 34.99
C MET A 1 -12.14 -22.89 34.92
N ILE A 2 -11.48 -22.47 36.01
CA ILE A 2 -10.56 -21.30 35.99
C ILE A 2 -9.29 -21.52 35.13
N HIS A 3 -8.80 -22.75 34.98
CA HIS A 3 -7.56 -23.04 34.24
C HIS A 3 -7.66 -22.95 32.71
N SER A 4 -8.85 -23.09 32.09
CA SER A 4 -8.98 -22.99 30.62
C SER A 4 -8.97 -21.56 30.11
N LEU A 5 -9.20 -20.58 30.99
CA LEU A 5 -9.25 -19.16 30.65
C LEU A 5 -7.85 -18.51 30.58
N GLN A 6 -6.85 -19.07 31.28
CA GLN A 6 -5.47 -18.59 31.22
C GLN A 6 -4.75 -18.95 29.90
N ASN A 7 -5.06 -20.11 29.32
CA ASN A 7 -4.48 -20.52 28.03
C ASN A 7 -5.09 -19.78 26.82
N PHE A 8 -6.30 -19.24 26.94
CA PHE A 8 -6.97 -18.52 25.85
C PHE A 8 -6.47 -17.07 25.72
N SER A 9 -6.28 -16.37 26.84
CA SER A 9 -5.75 -14.99 26.84
C SER A 9 -4.30 -14.91 26.35
N PHE A 10 -3.48 -15.93 26.61
CA PHE A 10 -2.09 -15.99 26.14
C PHE A 10 -1.99 -16.15 24.61
N ARG A 11 -2.87 -16.99 24.02
CA ARG A 11 -2.93 -17.22 22.57
C ARG A 11 -3.55 -16.05 21.83
N ALA A 12 -4.52 -15.36 22.43
CA ALA A 12 -5.13 -14.16 21.88
C ALA A 12 -4.13 -12.99 21.78
N SER A 13 -3.30 -12.77 22.81
CA SER A 13 -2.25 -11.74 22.75
C SER A 13 -1.20 -12.02 21.67
N PHE A 14 -0.79 -13.29 21.47
CA PHE A 14 0.16 -13.65 20.43
C PHE A 14 -0.39 -13.43 19.02
N ALA A 15 -1.67 -13.76 18.79
CA ALA A 15 -2.35 -13.49 17.52
C ALA A 15 -2.47 -11.99 17.22
N ALA A 16 -2.77 -11.16 18.22
CA ALA A 16 -2.81 -9.71 18.05
C ALA A 16 -1.42 -9.11 17.78
N TYR A 17 -0.38 -9.60 18.46
CA TYR A 17 1.00 -9.13 18.27
C TYR A 17 1.53 -9.47 16.88
N THR A 18 1.24 -10.67 16.39
CA THR A 18 1.60 -11.08 15.02
C THR A 18 0.80 -10.32 13.98
N PHE A 19 -0.48 -10.01 14.20
CA PHE A 19 -1.26 -9.18 13.27
C PHE A 19 -0.74 -7.74 13.17
N PHE A 20 -0.35 -7.13 14.30
CA PHE A 20 0.21 -5.77 14.31
C PHE A 20 1.64 -5.71 13.75
N ALA A 21 2.49 -6.68 14.10
CA ALA A 21 3.83 -6.82 13.52
C ALA A 21 3.77 -7.16 12.02
N ALA A 22 2.84 -8.05 11.61
CA ALA A 22 2.60 -8.37 10.21
C ALA A 22 2.12 -7.15 9.43
N THR A 23 1.27 -6.30 10.04
CA THR A 23 0.87 -5.03 9.41
C THR A 23 2.06 -4.11 9.16
N LYS A 24 2.98 -3.95 10.14
CA LYS A 24 4.18 -3.12 9.97
C LYS A 24 5.14 -3.70 8.94
N ALA A 25 5.39 -5.00 8.99
CA ALA A 25 6.25 -5.70 8.04
C ALA A 25 5.69 -5.65 6.62
N PHE A 26 4.39 -5.88 6.45
CA PHE A 26 3.68 -5.76 5.19
C PHE A 26 3.69 -4.32 4.67
N ALA A 27 3.52 -3.34 5.56
CA ALA A 27 3.58 -1.93 5.18
C ALA A 27 4.98 -1.54 4.72
N GLN A 28 6.04 -2.01 5.38
CA GLN A 28 7.41 -1.72 4.96
C GLN A 28 7.82 -2.52 3.72
N ASP A 29 7.31 -3.72 3.50
CA ASP A 29 7.56 -4.48 2.27
C ASP A 29 6.86 -3.84 1.05
N LEU A 30 5.62 -3.40 1.21
CA LEU A 30 4.83 -2.80 0.13
C LEU A 30 5.10 -1.32 -0.10
N PHE A 31 5.28 -0.56 0.99
CA PHE A 31 5.38 0.90 0.95
C PHE A 31 6.77 1.41 1.34
N GLY A 32 7.73 0.53 1.66
CA GLY A 32 9.13 0.80 2.00
C GLY A 32 9.43 1.97 2.92
N GLU A 33 10.73 2.27 3.05
CA GLU A 33 11.18 3.34 3.93
C GLU A 33 10.86 4.70 3.29
N VAL A 34 10.25 5.62 4.06
CA VAL A 34 9.98 6.98 3.59
C VAL A 34 11.32 7.68 3.40
N PRO A 35 11.66 8.14 2.18
CA PRO A 35 12.94 8.77 1.94
C PRO A 35 13.05 10.07 2.74
N ALA A 36 14.20 10.29 3.37
CA ALA A 36 14.50 11.56 3.99
C ALA A 36 14.79 12.57 2.88
N ILE A 37 13.88 13.53 2.68
CA ILE A 37 14.10 14.64 1.75
C ILE A 37 15.15 15.55 2.39
N GLU A 38 16.42 15.31 2.09
CA GLU A 38 17.51 16.22 2.45
C GLU A 38 17.38 17.52 1.64
N GLY A 39 17.82 18.64 2.22
CA GLY A 39 17.67 19.95 1.60
C GLY A 39 18.30 20.00 0.21
N ILE A 40 17.57 20.55 -0.77
CA ILE A 40 18.07 20.72 -2.14
C ILE A 40 19.16 21.80 -2.12
N ASP A 41 20.42 21.39 -2.23
CA ASP A 41 21.51 22.30 -2.54
C ASP A 41 21.55 22.51 -4.06
N ALA A 42 21.26 23.74 -4.50
CA ALA A 42 21.11 24.12 -5.90
C ALA A 42 22.43 24.11 -6.70
N THR A 43 23.54 23.70 -6.08
CA THR A 43 24.86 23.59 -6.71
C THR A 43 25.16 22.22 -7.28
N ASP A 44 24.35 21.20 -6.96
CA ASP A 44 24.59 19.82 -7.38
C ASP A 44 23.40 19.29 -8.20
N GLU A 45 23.62 19.03 -9.49
CA GLU A 45 22.60 18.44 -10.38
C GLU A 45 22.12 17.06 -9.90
N ASP A 46 22.98 16.35 -9.16
CA ASP A 46 22.68 15.06 -8.55
C ASP A 46 21.72 15.18 -7.36
N SER A 47 21.77 16.28 -6.58
CA SER A 47 20.86 16.49 -5.44
C SER A 47 19.42 16.73 -5.92
N ALA A 48 19.28 17.52 -7.00
CA ALA A 48 17.99 17.79 -7.63
C ALA A 48 17.38 16.51 -8.21
N ARG A 49 18.20 15.66 -8.86
CA ARG A 49 17.76 14.38 -9.40
C ARG A 49 17.29 13.43 -8.28
N SER A 50 18.06 13.30 -7.19
CA SER A 50 17.67 12.45 -6.05
C SER A 50 16.36 12.90 -5.42
N ALA A 51 16.22 14.19 -5.13
CA ALA A 51 15.01 14.74 -4.53
C ALA A 51 13.76 14.49 -5.39
N ILE A 52 13.88 14.61 -6.72
CA ILE A 52 12.78 14.31 -7.65
C ILE A 52 12.39 12.82 -7.59
N LEU A 53 13.38 11.92 -7.56
CA LEU A 53 13.11 10.47 -7.47
C LEU A 53 12.45 10.11 -6.13
N ASP A 54 12.93 10.69 -5.03
CA ASP A 54 12.38 10.46 -3.68
C ASP A 54 10.92 10.91 -3.60
N ILE A 55 10.61 12.11 -4.12
CA ILE A 55 9.24 12.61 -4.20
C ILE A 55 8.38 11.71 -5.09
N LEU A 56 8.91 11.22 -6.21
CA LEU A 56 8.17 10.36 -7.12
C LEU A 56 7.81 9.02 -6.47
N PHE A 57 8.78 8.37 -5.81
CA PHE A 57 8.52 7.13 -5.08
C PHE A 57 7.56 7.33 -3.91
N LEU A 58 7.67 8.45 -3.19
CA LEU A 58 6.75 8.82 -2.13
C LEU A 58 5.30 8.96 -2.64
N VAL A 59 5.11 9.66 -3.76
CA VAL A 59 3.78 9.85 -4.37
C VAL A 59 3.22 8.53 -4.89
N LEU A 60 4.03 7.70 -5.56
CA LEU A 60 3.60 6.39 -6.06
C LEU A 60 3.10 5.48 -4.91
N ARG A 61 3.82 5.44 -3.79
CA ARG A 61 3.43 4.68 -2.59
C ARG A 61 2.15 5.21 -1.96
N PHE A 62 1.99 6.53 -1.89
CA PHE A 62 0.78 7.14 -1.37
C PHE A 62 -0.44 6.83 -2.26
N MET A 63 -0.28 6.86 -3.58
CA MET A 63 -1.33 6.45 -4.52
C MET A 63 -1.74 4.98 -4.34
N ALA A 64 -0.78 4.09 -4.07
CA ALA A 64 -1.07 2.68 -3.78
C ALA A 64 -1.95 2.52 -2.54
N LEU A 65 -1.69 3.29 -1.47
CA LEU A 65 -2.51 3.29 -0.27
C LEU A 65 -3.96 3.70 -0.55
N VAL A 66 -4.15 4.77 -1.31
CA VAL A 66 -5.49 5.26 -1.71
C VAL A 66 -6.23 4.20 -2.54
N ALA A 67 -5.54 3.51 -3.45
CA ALA A 67 -6.11 2.44 -4.25
C ALA A 67 -6.66 1.30 -3.37
N VAL A 68 -5.91 0.88 -2.34
CA VAL A 68 -6.35 -0.17 -1.40
C VAL A 68 -7.63 0.25 -0.66
N ILE A 69 -7.72 1.51 -0.22
CA ILE A 69 -8.92 2.02 0.47
C ILE A 69 -10.15 1.93 -0.44
N ILE A 70 -10.01 2.31 -1.71
CA ILE A 70 -11.10 2.23 -2.70
C ILE A 70 -11.54 0.78 -2.91
N ILE A 71 -10.60 -0.17 -2.99
CA ILE A 71 -10.91 -1.61 -3.13
C ILE A 71 -11.71 -2.11 -1.92
N VAL A 72 -11.32 -1.73 -0.70
CA VAL A 72 -12.04 -2.14 0.52
C VAL A 72 -13.47 -1.62 0.52
N ILE A 73 -13.67 -0.33 0.22
CA ILE A 73 -15.01 0.28 0.16
C ILE A 73 -15.87 -0.39 -0.92
N ALA A 74 -15.31 -0.63 -2.11
CA ALA A 74 -16.02 -1.28 -3.20
C ALA A 74 -16.34 -2.75 -2.88
N GLY A 75 -15.43 -3.47 -2.21
CA GLY A 75 -15.64 -4.84 -1.76
C GLY A 75 -16.76 -4.96 -0.73
N ILE A 76 -16.78 -4.07 0.27
CA ILE A 76 -17.86 -4.03 1.26
C ILE A 76 -19.21 -3.74 0.57
N ARG A 77 -19.24 -2.77 -0.36
CA ARG A 77 -20.44 -2.45 -1.15
C ARG A 77 -20.92 -3.65 -1.98
N LEU A 78 -20.01 -4.45 -2.53
CA LEU A 78 -20.34 -5.66 -3.30
C LEU A 78 -21.02 -6.73 -2.44
N VAL A 79 -20.60 -6.90 -1.19
CA VAL A 79 -21.16 -7.89 -0.27
C VAL A 79 -22.54 -7.47 0.26
N ILE A 80 -22.71 -6.19 0.57
CA ILE A 80 -23.93 -5.66 1.21
C ILE A 80 -25.08 -5.42 0.20
N SER A 81 -24.82 -5.38 -1.10
CA SER A 81 -25.80 -4.96 -2.12
C SER A 81 -26.98 -5.93 -2.36
N GLN A 82 -27.12 -7.00 -1.55
CA GLN A 82 -28.35 -7.78 -1.21
C GLN A 82 -29.42 -8.11 -2.29
N GLY A 83 -29.15 -7.93 -3.58
CA GLY A 83 -30.09 -8.26 -4.68
C GLY A 83 -30.36 -7.11 -5.66
N GLU A 84 -29.88 -5.90 -5.39
CA GLU A 84 -29.96 -4.79 -6.34
C GLU A 84 -28.75 -4.92 -7.31
N GLU A 85 -29.02 -5.37 -8.54
CA GLU A 85 -27.99 -5.69 -9.55
C GLU A 85 -27.17 -4.44 -9.94
N THR A 86 -27.81 -3.29 -9.87
CA THR A 86 -27.29 -1.97 -10.22
C THR A 86 -26.11 -1.56 -9.33
N GLU A 87 -26.18 -1.83 -8.03
CA GLU A 87 -25.20 -1.53 -7.01
C GLU A 87 -24.05 -2.55 -7.03
N LYS A 88 -24.37 -3.81 -7.34
CA LYS A 88 -23.36 -4.84 -7.60
C LYS A 88 -22.50 -4.50 -8.81
N ASP A 89 -23.12 -4.03 -9.89
CA ASP A 89 -22.39 -3.67 -11.11
C ASP A 89 -21.52 -2.42 -10.92
N LYS A 90 -22.00 -1.42 -10.18
CA LYS A 90 -21.16 -0.27 -9.78
C LYS A 90 -19.96 -0.71 -8.94
N ALA A 91 -20.16 -1.58 -7.96
CA ALA A 91 -19.08 -2.08 -7.11
C ALA A 91 -18.05 -2.89 -7.91
N LYS A 92 -18.48 -3.77 -8.82
CA LYS A 92 -17.58 -4.51 -9.73
C LYS A 92 -16.77 -3.58 -10.63
N LYS A 93 -17.39 -2.56 -11.22
CA LYS A 93 -16.68 -1.57 -12.05
C LYS A 93 -15.65 -0.79 -11.23
N ALA A 94 -16.00 -0.39 -10.01
CA ALA A 94 -15.06 0.28 -9.11
C ALA A 94 -13.83 -0.60 -8.80
N ILE A 95 -14.04 -1.89 -8.51
CA ILE A 95 -12.95 -2.85 -8.33
C ILE A 95 -12.11 -2.98 -9.61
N PHE A 96 -12.74 -3.09 -10.77
CA PHE A 96 -12.04 -3.23 -12.05
C PHE A 96 -11.13 -2.01 -12.34
N TYR A 97 -11.63 -0.80 -12.10
CA TYR A 97 -10.83 0.42 -12.23
C TYR A 97 -9.70 0.50 -11.20
N ALA A 98 -9.95 0.06 -9.96
CA ALA A 98 -8.92 0.03 -8.93
C ALA A 98 -7.79 -0.96 -9.27
N ILE A 99 -8.12 -2.13 -9.86
CA ILE A 99 -7.12 -3.09 -10.34
C ILE A 99 -6.27 -2.48 -11.46
N ILE A 100 -6.88 -1.79 -12.42
CA ILE A 100 -6.13 -1.10 -13.49
C ILE A 100 -5.19 -0.06 -12.89
N GLY A 101 -5.67 0.73 -11.92
CA GLY A 101 -4.83 1.68 -11.19
C GLY A 101 -3.63 1.03 -10.49
N LEU A 102 -3.85 -0.12 -9.84
CA LEU A 102 -2.78 -0.89 -9.20
C LEU A 102 -1.72 -1.35 -10.22
N VAL A 103 -2.16 -1.88 -11.37
CA VAL A 103 -1.25 -2.30 -12.46
C VAL A 103 -0.43 -1.12 -12.96
N ILE A 104 -1.04 0.06 -13.14
CA ILE A 104 -0.33 1.27 -13.58
C ILE A 104 0.75 1.67 -12.55
N ILE A 105 0.46 1.59 -11.25
CA ILE A 105 1.43 1.92 -10.20
C ILE A 105 2.63 0.98 -10.25
N LEU A 106 2.40 -0.33 -10.40
CA LEU A 106 3.47 -1.33 -10.53
C LEU A 106 4.34 -1.08 -11.77
N LEU A 107 3.71 -0.75 -12.90
CA LEU A 107 4.43 -0.40 -14.12
C LEU A 107 5.20 0.92 -13.99
N ALA A 108 4.62 1.91 -13.31
CA ALA A 108 5.30 3.18 -13.06
C ALA A 108 6.57 2.97 -12.23
N GLN A 109 6.52 2.13 -11.19
CA GLN A 109 7.72 1.79 -10.41
C GLN A 109 8.83 1.17 -11.27
N ALA A 110 8.48 0.24 -12.17
CA ALA A 110 9.44 -0.38 -13.08
C ALA A 110 10.03 0.62 -14.09
N ILE A 111 9.24 1.56 -14.59
CA ILE A 111 9.73 2.59 -15.51
C ILE A 111 10.66 3.56 -14.77
N VAL A 112 10.29 4.00 -13.57
CA VAL A 112 11.08 4.93 -12.78
C VAL A 112 12.42 4.32 -12.38
N SER A 113 12.47 3.04 -12.01
CA SER A 113 13.74 2.37 -11.68
C SER A 113 14.69 2.29 -12.89
N ILE A 114 14.15 2.02 -14.09
CA ILE A 114 14.93 1.99 -15.34
C ILE A 114 15.47 3.38 -15.68
N VAL A 115 14.66 4.43 -15.54
CA VAL A 115 15.07 5.83 -15.84
C VAL A 115 16.04 6.37 -14.80
N ALA A 116 15.87 5.99 -13.53
CA ALA A 116 16.79 6.36 -12.46
C ALA A 116 18.20 5.81 -12.72
N GLY A 117 18.34 4.76 -13.54
CA GLY A 117 19.64 4.19 -13.91
C GLY A 117 20.33 3.48 -12.75
N LEU A 118 19.55 3.05 -11.76
CA LEU A 118 20.06 2.30 -10.61
C LEU A 118 20.31 0.85 -11.05
N PRO A 119 21.56 0.36 -11.06
CA PRO A 119 21.80 -1.08 -10.97
C PRO A 119 21.28 -1.52 -9.60
N ASP A 120 20.37 -2.48 -9.58
CA ASP A 120 19.93 -3.15 -8.34
C ASP A 120 21.17 -3.57 -7.52
N GLN A 121 21.34 -3.00 -6.33
CA GLN A 121 22.29 -3.47 -5.31
C GLN A 121 21.52 -3.84 -4.05
#